data_AF-A0A8X6YR32-F1
#
_entry.id   AF-A0A8X6YR32-F1
#
_cell.length_a   1.000
_cell.length_b   1.000
_cell.length_c   1.000
_cell.angle_alpha   90.00
_cell.angle_beta   90.00
_cell.angle_gamma   90.00
#
_symmetry.space_group_name_H-M   'P 1'
#
loop_
_entity.id
_entity.type
_entity.pdbx_description
1 polymer ?
#
loop_
_entity_poly.entity_id
_entity_poly.type
_entity_poly.pdbx_seq_one_letter_code
_entity_poly.pdbx_strand_id
1 'polypeptide(L)'
;MEDCRKKKSGETCNLKCPYFISGNNFIRCQANTKWSVLPKCVLVMCSKPKLSRILTFITDCTSIPAGKNCKLGCRSGGIPVPRNYISCLHFGNWSRLPNCSCPPPMLKNNLKLKNSKCTAILPGKLCVLKCKKDSFIVGRNYIECLSNSNWSIQPVCKSPVCKNPLLPASLKLEESCLFKRIGESCKISCKEGGNLRGENKITCLANEKWDITSDCTCPAPVLWEDLETKVSAMTLK
;
A
#
# COMPACT_ATOMS: atom_id res chain seq x y z
N MET A 1 -23.41 50.48 13.31
CA MET A 1 -22.76 50.36 14.62
C MET A 1 -23.80 50.75 15.66
N GLU A 2 -24.00 49.98 16.73
CA GLU A 2 -25.02 50.30 17.74
C GLU A 2 -24.59 51.57 18.50
N ASP A 3 -25.46 52.60 18.53
CA ASP A 3 -25.18 53.85 19.23
C ASP A 3 -25.61 53.72 20.69
N CYS A 4 -24.66 53.38 21.57
CA CYS A 4 -24.92 53.21 23.00
C CYS A 4 -25.30 54.53 23.69
N ARG A 5 -25.07 55.71 23.10
CA ARG A 5 -25.26 57.00 23.77
C ARG A 5 -26.73 57.35 24.02
N LYS A 6 -27.66 56.71 23.29
CA LYS A 6 -29.10 56.98 23.36
C LYS A 6 -29.86 56.06 24.32
N LYS A 7 -29.16 55.18 25.04
CA LYS A 7 -29.76 54.11 25.85
C LYS A 7 -30.23 54.62 27.21
N LYS A 8 -31.43 54.23 27.62
CA LYS A 8 -32.05 54.58 28.92
C LYS A 8 -31.63 53.60 30.03
N SER A 9 -31.89 53.99 31.28
CA SER A 9 -31.64 53.12 32.43
C SER A 9 -32.40 51.80 32.28
N GLY A 10 -31.70 50.68 32.51
CA GLY A 10 -32.20 49.32 32.29
C GLY A 10 -31.85 48.73 30.91
N GLU A 11 -31.53 49.55 29.91
CA GLU A 11 -31.18 49.08 28.56
C GLU A 11 -29.75 48.59 28.46
N THR A 12 -29.53 47.65 27.54
CA THR A 12 -28.21 47.06 27.26
C THR A 12 -27.63 47.57 25.95
N CYS A 13 -26.31 47.69 25.89
CA CYS A 13 -25.56 47.91 24.65
C CYS A 13 -24.61 46.74 24.39
N ASN A 14 -24.65 46.18 23.18
CA ASN A 14 -23.80 45.05 22.82
C ASN A 14 -22.42 45.53 22.38
N LEU A 15 -21.39 44.85 22.88
CA LEU A 15 -20.00 45.14 22.59
C LEU A 15 -19.45 44.09 21.63
N LYS A 16 -18.67 44.53 20.65
CA LYS A 16 -17.88 43.67 19.77
C LYS A 16 -16.41 43.88 20.06
N CYS A 17 -15.68 42.78 20.20
CA CYS A 17 -14.23 42.75 20.37
C CYS A 17 -13.66 41.83 19.26
N PRO A 18 -12.52 42.18 18.65
CA PRO A 18 -11.89 41.35 17.62
C PRO A 18 -11.29 40.04 18.17
N TYR A 19 -11.17 39.92 19.50
CA TYR A 19 -10.66 38.74 20.22
C TYR A 19 -11.76 38.10 21.07
N PHE A 20 -11.46 37.72 22.32
CA PHE A 20 -12.43 37.13 23.24
C PHE A 20 -12.88 38.15 24.31
N ILE A 21 -14.19 38.22 24.57
CA ILE A 21 -14.75 39.04 25.65
C ILE A 21 -14.79 38.19 26.92
N SER A 22 -14.00 38.56 27.91
CA SER A 22 -14.06 37.97 29.26
C SER A 22 -15.17 38.67 30.06
N GLY A 23 -16.32 38.00 30.17
CA GLY A 23 -17.55 38.51 30.80
C GLY A 23 -18.74 38.53 29.83
N ASN A 24 -19.73 39.37 30.13
CA ASN A 24 -20.87 39.56 29.23
C ASN A 24 -20.45 40.34 27.98
N ASN A 25 -21.01 39.98 26.82
CA ASN A 25 -20.84 40.72 25.57
C ASN A 25 -21.70 42.00 25.51
N PHE A 26 -22.27 42.43 26.62
CA PHE A 26 -23.07 43.64 26.73
C PHE A 26 -22.79 44.37 28.05
N ILE A 27 -23.05 45.66 28.04
CA ILE A 27 -23.10 46.51 29.24
C ILE A 27 -24.53 47.00 29.44
N ARG A 28 -24.95 47.17 30.70
CA ARG A 28 -26.28 47.68 31.06
C ARG A 28 -26.17 49.07 31.69
N CYS A 29 -27.02 50.00 31.27
CA CYS A 29 -27.14 51.31 31.91
C CYS A 29 -27.86 51.13 33.25
N GLN A 30 -27.19 51.46 34.35
CA GLN A 30 -27.70 51.26 35.72
C GLN A 30 -28.59 52.43 36.17
N ALA A 31 -29.28 52.27 37.30
CA ALA A 31 -30.16 53.31 37.87
C ALA A 31 -29.43 54.63 38.18
N ASN A 32 -28.13 54.55 38.48
CA ASN A 32 -27.27 55.71 38.72
C ASN A 32 -26.74 56.37 37.42
N THR A 33 -27.30 56.03 36.25
CA THR A 33 -26.88 56.51 34.92
C THR A 33 -25.45 56.14 34.51
N LYS A 34 -24.80 55.20 35.21
CA LYS A 34 -23.49 54.63 34.81
C LYS A 34 -23.66 53.28 34.12
N TRP A 35 -22.75 52.97 33.20
CA TRP A 35 -22.68 51.65 32.60
C TRP A 35 -22.15 50.62 33.60
N SER A 36 -22.66 49.39 33.53
CA SER A 36 -22.04 48.24 34.21
C SER A 36 -20.58 48.08 33.81
N VAL A 37 -19.81 47.38 34.65
CA VAL A 37 -18.38 47.12 34.42
C VAL A 37 -18.12 46.66 32.99
N LEU A 38 -17.20 47.36 32.32
CA LEU A 38 -16.79 47.02 30.96
C LEU A 38 -16.09 45.65 30.95
N PRO A 39 -16.44 44.73 30.03
CA PRO A 39 -15.78 43.45 29.94
C PRO A 39 -14.38 43.61 29.34
N LYS A 40 -13.47 42.70 29.67
CA LYS A 40 -12.09 42.75 29.17
C LYS A 40 -12.01 42.05 27.82
N CYS A 41 -11.42 42.71 26.83
CA CYS A 41 -11.07 42.10 25.54
C CYS A 41 -9.71 41.41 25.70
N VAL A 42 -9.72 40.08 25.78
CA VAL A 42 -8.54 39.25 26.07
C VAL A 42 -8.11 38.51 24.81
N LEU A 43 -6.81 38.57 24.53
CA LEU A 43 -6.19 37.73 23.53
C LEU A 43 -5.88 36.36 24.13
N VAL A 44 -6.57 35.33 23.65
CA VAL A 44 -6.36 33.94 24.08
C VAL A 44 -5.42 33.26 23.10
N MET A 45 -4.36 32.64 23.64
CA MET A 45 -3.39 31.87 22.87
C MET A 45 -3.33 30.43 23.38
N CYS A 46 -3.25 29.47 22.47
CA CYS A 46 -3.01 28.08 22.80
C CYS A 46 -1.51 27.78 22.83
N SER A 47 -1.05 27.18 23.93
CA SER A 47 0.32 26.66 24.07
C SER A 47 0.52 25.39 23.23
N LYS A 48 1.78 25.01 22.99
CA LYS A 48 2.12 23.83 22.20
C LYS A 48 1.48 22.55 22.78
N PRO A 49 0.63 21.83 22.03
CA PRO A 49 -0.08 20.66 22.56
C PRO A 49 0.85 19.46 22.71
N LYS A 50 0.50 18.54 23.62
CA LYS A 50 1.14 17.23 23.70
C LYS A 50 0.56 16.31 22.62
N LEU A 51 1.39 15.86 21.67
CA LEU A 51 0.99 14.95 20.60
C LEU A 51 1.23 13.48 20.98
N SER A 52 0.46 12.58 20.35
CA SER A 52 0.74 11.15 20.36
C SER A 52 1.93 10.81 19.45
N ARG A 53 2.55 9.63 19.63
CA ARG A 53 3.75 9.21 18.88
C ARG A 53 3.54 9.12 17.36
N ILE A 54 2.30 8.98 16.91
CA ILE A 54 1.93 8.86 15.49
C ILE A 54 1.85 10.21 14.77
N LEU A 55 1.73 11.31 15.51
CA LEU A 55 1.59 12.66 14.96
C LEU A 55 2.94 13.42 14.99
N THR A 56 3.05 14.42 14.13
CA THR A 56 4.16 15.38 14.09
C THR A 56 3.64 16.79 13.77
N PHE A 57 4.38 17.80 14.17
CA PHE A 57 4.10 19.19 13.80
C PHE A 57 4.68 19.49 12.42
N ILE A 58 3.87 20.05 11.52
CA ILE A 58 4.34 20.54 10.20
C ILE A 58 4.73 22.01 10.31
N THR A 59 3.96 22.78 11.07
CA THR A 59 4.23 24.20 11.37
C THR A 59 4.58 24.36 12.85
N ASP A 60 5.23 25.45 13.22
CA ASP A 60 5.35 25.78 14.64
C ASP A 60 3.95 26.08 15.21
N CYS A 61 3.62 25.43 16.32
CA CYS A 61 2.33 25.52 16.98
C CYS A 61 2.46 26.08 18.40
N THR A 62 3.49 26.89 18.60
CA THR A 62 3.73 27.64 19.81
C THR A 62 2.90 28.94 19.77
N SER A 63 2.12 29.20 20.82
CA SER A 63 1.37 30.45 21.02
C SER A 63 0.44 30.83 19.86
N ILE A 64 -0.45 29.91 19.48
CA ILE A 64 -1.39 30.13 18.37
C ILE A 64 -2.65 30.87 18.86
N PRO A 65 -3.05 31.99 18.23
CA PRO A 65 -4.26 32.72 18.63
C PRO A 65 -5.54 31.89 18.48
N ALA A 66 -6.52 32.12 19.36
CA ALA A 66 -7.85 31.51 19.24
C ALA A 66 -8.49 31.80 17.86
N GLY A 67 -9.09 30.78 17.25
CA GLY A 67 -9.63 30.82 15.89
C GLY A 67 -8.62 30.52 14.78
N LYS A 68 -7.31 30.39 15.09
CA LYS A 68 -6.28 29.97 14.13
C LYS A 68 -6.00 28.47 14.24
N ASN A 69 -5.35 27.94 13.19
CA ASN A 69 -5.09 26.52 13.01
C ASN A 69 -3.60 26.21 13.01
N CYS A 70 -3.24 25.06 13.56
CA CYS A 70 -1.90 24.48 13.56
C CYS A 70 -1.89 23.23 12.68
N LYS A 71 -0.96 23.12 11.73
CA LYS A 71 -0.89 21.97 10.81
C LYS A 71 -0.11 20.82 11.43
N LEU A 72 -0.69 19.63 11.32
CA LEU A 72 -0.14 18.37 11.80
C LEU A 72 0.09 17.40 10.64
N GLY A 73 1.06 16.52 10.80
CA GLY A 73 1.38 15.42 9.90
C GLY A 73 1.44 14.10 10.63
N CYS A 74 1.57 13.02 9.87
CA CYS A 74 1.77 11.68 10.42
C CYS A 74 3.24 11.27 10.32
N ARG A 75 3.79 10.75 11.40
CA ARG A 75 5.21 10.34 11.48
C ARG A 75 5.55 9.27 10.44
N SER A 76 4.63 8.34 10.19
CA SER A 76 4.81 7.25 9.23
C SER A 76 4.57 7.64 7.76
N GLY A 77 4.39 8.93 7.45
CA GLY A 77 4.11 9.40 6.07
C GLY A 77 2.66 9.20 5.61
N GLY A 78 1.76 8.85 6.53
CA GLY A 78 0.31 8.81 6.29
C GLY A 78 -0.34 10.18 6.25
N ILE A 79 -1.67 10.19 6.18
CA ILE A 79 -2.48 11.41 6.14
C ILE A 79 -3.27 11.52 7.44
N PRO A 80 -3.28 12.69 8.10
CA PRO A 80 -4.16 12.90 9.25
C PRO A 80 -5.63 12.97 8.81
N VAL A 81 -6.49 12.19 9.47
CA VAL A 81 -7.92 12.07 9.17
C VAL A 81 -8.73 12.45 10.44
N PRO A 82 -9.79 13.27 10.34
CA PRO A 82 -10.39 13.80 9.09
C PRO A 82 -9.71 15.06 8.55
N ARG A 83 -8.79 15.67 9.30
CA ARG A 83 -8.16 16.95 8.97
C ARG A 83 -6.70 16.95 9.35
N ASN A 84 -5.88 17.68 8.59
CA ASN A 84 -4.44 17.85 8.83
C ASN A 84 -4.11 19.04 9.73
N TYR A 85 -5.07 19.53 10.51
CA TYR A 85 -4.86 20.63 11.43
C TYR A 85 -5.70 20.49 12.69
N ILE A 86 -5.28 21.21 13.72
CA ILE A 86 -6.05 21.47 14.93
C ILE A 86 -6.31 22.96 15.07
N SER A 87 -7.46 23.32 15.62
CA SER A 87 -7.88 24.71 15.82
C SER A 87 -7.75 25.10 17.29
N CYS A 88 -7.21 26.28 17.56
CA CYS A 88 -7.19 26.85 18.90
C CYS A 88 -8.59 27.40 19.23
N LEU A 89 -9.22 26.87 20.27
CA LEU A 89 -10.57 27.24 20.70
C LEU A 89 -10.53 28.44 21.66
N HIS A 90 -11.70 29.07 21.87
CA HIS A 90 -11.84 30.31 22.63
C HIS A 90 -11.42 30.24 24.11
N PHE A 91 -11.20 29.03 24.65
CA PHE A 91 -10.73 28.81 26.04
C PHE A 91 -9.25 28.41 26.13
N GLY A 92 -8.45 28.62 25.09
CA GLY A 92 -7.03 28.25 25.08
C GLY A 92 -6.80 26.74 24.92
N ASN A 93 -7.86 25.99 24.61
CA ASN A 93 -7.82 24.55 24.36
C ASN A 93 -7.74 24.24 22.88
N TRP A 94 -7.03 23.17 22.52
CA TRP A 94 -7.01 22.69 21.15
C TRP A 94 -8.23 21.81 20.83
N SER A 95 -8.70 21.89 19.59
CA SER A 95 -9.65 20.91 19.04
C SER A 95 -9.10 19.48 19.15
N ARG A 96 -9.99 18.48 19.15
CA ARG A 96 -9.60 17.05 19.13
C ARG A 96 -8.53 16.75 18.08
N LEU A 97 -7.47 16.05 18.51
CA LEU A 97 -6.38 15.60 17.64
C LEU A 97 -6.89 14.63 16.57
N PRO A 98 -6.42 14.74 15.31
CA PRO A 98 -6.75 13.79 14.26
C PRO A 98 -6.06 12.45 14.50
N ASN A 99 -6.56 11.39 13.85
CA ASN A 99 -5.86 10.11 13.79
C ASN A 99 -5.00 10.05 12.51
N CYS A 100 -4.03 9.14 12.47
CA CYS A 100 -3.20 8.94 11.29
C CYS A 100 -3.64 7.73 10.50
N SER A 101 -3.72 7.89 9.19
CA SER A 101 -3.78 6.74 8.29
C SER A 101 -2.41 6.09 8.16
N CYS A 102 -2.39 4.85 7.67
CA CYS A 102 -1.17 4.30 7.11
C CYS A 102 -0.77 5.08 5.83
N PRO A 103 0.54 5.16 5.52
CA PRO A 103 1.03 5.73 4.27
C PRO A 103 0.49 4.95 3.06
N PRO A 104 0.53 5.51 1.84
CA PRO A 104 0.32 4.72 0.64
C PRO A 104 1.25 3.48 0.63
N PRO A 105 0.72 2.26 0.45
CA PRO A 105 1.52 1.05 0.58
C PRO A 105 2.54 0.94 -0.57
N MET A 106 3.82 0.82 -0.23
CA MET A 106 4.89 0.55 -1.19
C MET A 106 4.97 -0.95 -1.48
N LEU A 107 4.23 -1.39 -2.51
CA LEU A 107 4.11 -2.81 -2.88
C LEU A 107 5.36 -3.33 -3.60
N LYS A 108 5.94 -4.43 -3.12
CA LYS A 108 7.12 -5.11 -3.70
C LYS A 108 6.74 -6.41 -4.42
N ASN A 109 7.69 -7.05 -5.09
CA ASN A 109 7.62 -8.44 -5.58
C ASN A 109 6.33 -8.80 -6.34
N ASN A 110 6.03 -8.06 -7.41
CA ASN A 110 4.87 -8.30 -8.26
C ASN A 110 3.51 -8.16 -7.57
N LEU A 111 3.40 -7.52 -6.40
CA LEU A 111 2.10 -7.21 -5.80
C LEU A 111 1.43 -6.01 -6.49
N LYS A 112 0.10 -6.05 -6.57
CA LYS A 112 -0.77 -4.94 -6.96
C LYS A 112 -2.02 -4.93 -6.08
N LEU A 113 -2.65 -3.77 -5.93
CA LEU A 113 -3.93 -3.66 -5.23
C LEU A 113 -5.01 -4.43 -6.00
N LYS A 114 -5.88 -5.16 -5.29
CA LYS A 114 -7.00 -5.89 -5.90
C LYS A 114 -8.14 -4.94 -6.28
N ASN A 115 -8.51 -4.02 -5.37
CA ASN A 115 -9.61 -3.06 -5.48
C ASN A 115 -9.11 -1.59 -5.45
N SER A 116 -10.03 -0.62 -5.41
CA SER A 116 -9.76 0.83 -5.46
C SER A 116 -8.83 1.35 -4.36
N LYS A 117 -8.34 2.59 -4.56
CA LYS A 117 -7.19 3.23 -3.90
C LYS A 117 -7.12 2.95 -2.39
N CYS A 118 -6.05 2.26 -1.97
CA CYS A 118 -5.65 2.09 -0.58
C CYS A 118 -5.03 3.38 -0.02
N THR A 119 -5.86 4.39 0.16
CA THR A 119 -5.50 5.74 0.63
C THR A 119 -6.29 6.09 1.87
N ALA A 120 -5.67 6.82 2.81
CA ALA A 120 -6.31 7.25 4.05
C ALA A 120 -6.88 6.10 4.91
N ILE A 121 -6.22 4.94 4.88
CA ILE A 121 -6.64 3.75 5.62
C ILE A 121 -6.26 3.89 7.09
N LEU A 122 -7.25 3.90 7.98
CA LEU A 122 -7.07 4.00 9.42
C LEU A 122 -6.65 2.65 10.04
N PRO A 123 -6.03 2.67 11.25
CA PRO A 123 -5.69 1.45 11.97
C PRO A 123 -6.87 0.47 12.13
N GLY A 124 -6.61 -0.82 11.99
CA GLY A 124 -7.58 -1.92 11.99
C GLY A 124 -8.31 -2.12 10.66
N LYS A 125 -8.04 -1.30 9.63
CA LYS A 125 -8.58 -1.49 8.28
C LYS A 125 -7.56 -2.19 7.38
N LEU A 126 -8.08 -2.89 6.37
CA LEU A 126 -7.31 -3.76 5.49
C LEU A 126 -7.36 -3.34 4.03
N CYS A 127 -6.33 -3.75 3.31
CA CYS A 127 -6.11 -3.50 1.90
C CYS A 127 -5.79 -4.80 1.18
N VAL A 128 -6.68 -5.21 0.29
CA VAL A 128 -6.56 -6.48 -0.42
C VAL A 128 -5.61 -6.35 -1.61
N LEU A 129 -4.69 -7.29 -1.70
CA LEU A 129 -3.65 -7.39 -2.71
C LEU A 129 -3.92 -8.57 -3.64
N LYS A 130 -3.32 -8.51 -4.83
CA LYS A 130 -3.23 -9.60 -5.79
C LYS A 130 -1.85 -9.57 -6.44
N CYS A 131 -1.38 -10.70 -6.96
CA CYS A 131 -0.15 -10.71 -7.73
C CYS A 131 -0.38 -10.21 -9.16
N LYS A 132 0.70 -9.69 -9.77
CA LYS A 132 0.77 -9.31 -11.19
C LYS A 132 1.00 -10.58 -12.03
N LYS A 133 0.54 -10.52 -13.29
CA LYS A 133 0.60 -11.66 -14.24
C LYS A 133 -0.07 -12.92 -13.65
N ASP A 134 0.42 -14.09 -14.04
CA ASP A 134 -0.11 -15.41 -13.69
C ASP A 134 0.49 -15.96 -12.38
N SER A 135 1.14 -15.10 -11.59
CA SER A 135 1.65 -15.48 -10.26
C SER A 135 0.53 -15.48 -9.22
N PHE A 136 0.70 -16.27 -8.16
CA PHE A 136 -0.29 -16.43 -7.09
C PHE A 136 0.26 -15.97 -5.74
N ILE A 137 -0.65 -15.51 -4.87
CA ILE A 137 -0.32 -15.10 -3.49
C ILE A 137 -0.17 -16.35 -2.64
N VAL A 138 0.88 -16.39 -1.82
CA VAL A 138 1.03 -17.36 -0.73
C VAL A 138 0.77 -16.65 0.60
N GLY A 139 -0.17 -17.19 1.39
CA GLY A 139 -0.58 -16.63 2.68
C GLY A 139 -1.71 -15.62 2.58
N ARG A 140 -1.72 -14.62 3.49
CA ARG A 140 -2.77 -13.60 3.56
C ARG A 140 -2.76 -12.69 2.34
N ASN A 141 -3.88 -12.57 1.64
CA ASN A 141 -3.98 -11.71 0.45
C ASN A 141 -4.24 -10.23 0.78
N TYR A 142 -3.95 -9.77 1.99
CA TYR A 142 -4.19 -8.41 2.41
C TYR A 142 -3.07 -7.90 3.33
N ILE A 143 -2.97 -6.57 3.41
CA ILE A 143 -2.19 -5.86 4.43
C ILE A 143 -3.13 -5.08 5.34
N GLU A 144 -2.80 -5.04 6.62
CA GLU A 144 -3.57 -4.36 7.65
C GLU A 144 -2.84 -3.11 8.13
N CYS A 145 -3.56 -2.01 8.32
CA CYS A 145 -3.00 -0.84 8.96
C CYS A 145 -2.98 -1.07 10.47
N LEU A 146 -1.79 -1.10 11.07
CA LEU A 146 -1.61 -1.38 12.49
C LEU A 146 -1.83 -0.12 13.34
N SER A 147 -1.98 -0.31 14.66
CA SER A 147 -2.19 0.79 15.63
C SER A 147 -1.10 1.86 15.64
N ASN A 148 0.12 1.51 15.22
CA ASN A 148 1.24 2.42 15.04
C ASN A 148 1.24 3.17 13.70
N SER A 149 0.15 3.08 12.92
CA SER A 149 0.02 3.69 11.57
C SER A 149 1.04 3.16 10.55
N ASN A 150 1.52 1.92 10.74
CA ASN A 150 2.33 1.20 9.76
C ASN A 150 1.58 0.00 9.19
N TRP A 151 1.93 -0.42 7.98
CA TRP A 151 1.37 -1.63 7.37
C TRP A 151 1.92 -2.89 8.01
N SER A 152 1.08 -3.93 8.09
CA SER A 152 1.51 -5.30 8.37
C SER A 152 2.47 -5.82 7.29
N ILE A 153 3.09 -6.96 7.56
CA ILE A 153 3.94 -7.66 6.59
C ILE A 153 3.17 -7.93 5.29
N GLN A 154 3.83 -7.70 4.15
CA GLN A 154 3.27 -7.96 2.83
C GLN A 154 3.33 -9.46 2.51
N PRO A 155 2.35 -10.02 1.78
CA PRO A 155 2.43 -11.40 1.29
C PRO A 155 3.51 -11.58 0.22
N VAL A 156 3.75 -12.84 -0.14
CA VAL A 156 4.72 -13.20 -1.18
C VAL A 156 3.99 -13.71 -2.41
N CYS A 157 4.36 -13.18 -3.58
CA CYS A 157 3.96 -13.72 -4.87
C CYS A 157 4.91 -14.84 -5.29
N LYS A 158 4.37 -16.00 -5.67
CA LYS A 158 5.11 -17.08 -6.31
C LYS A 158 4.62 -17.27 -7.72
N SER A 159 5.57 -17.45 -8.64
CA SER A 159 5.26 -17.84 -10.01
C SER A 159 5.11 -19.35 -10.10
N PRO A 160 4.17 -19.86 -10.92
CA PRO A 160 4.16 -21.26 -11.29
C PRO A 160 5.48 -21.62 -12.01
N VAL A 161 6.04 -22.76 -11.65
CA VAL A 161 7.31 -23.29 -12.20
C VAL A 161 7.15 -24.78 -12.43
N CYS A 162 7.79 -25.30 -13.48
CA CYS A 162 7.85 -26.73 -13.68
C CYS A 162 8.86 -27.38 -12.72
N LYS A 163 8.52 -28.58 -12.23
CA LYS A 163 9.46 -29.47 -11.54
C LYS A 163 10.44 -30.05 -12.56
N ASN A 164 11.49 -30.73 -12.09
CA ASN A 164 12.40 -31.42 -13.00
C ASN A 164 11.63 -32.42 -13.89
N PRO A 165 11.84 -32.43 -15.21
CA PRO A 165 11.15 -33.33 -16.12
C PRO A 165 11.51 -34.79 -15.83
N LEU A 166 10.51 -35.67 -15.93
CA LEU A 166 10.73 -37.12 -15.98
C LEU A 166 10.91 -37.52 -17.45
N LEU A 167 12.17 -37.68 -17.86
CA LEU A 167 12.51 -38.03 -19.24
C LEU A 167 12.44 -39.55 -19.46
N PRO A 168 12.10 -40.00 -20.69
CA PRO A 168 12.33 -41.37 -21.13
C PRO A 168 13.78 -41.82 -20.91
N ALA A 169 13.99 -43.13 -20.73
CA ALA A 169 15.32 -43.67 -20.42
C ALA A 169 16.38 -43.32 -21.47
N SER A 170 16.00 -43.17 -22.74
CA SER A 170 16.85 -42.81 -23.87
C SER A 170 17.32 -41.35 -23.87
N LEU A 171 16.64 -40.46 -23.15
CA LEU A 171 16.93 -39.03 -23.12
C LEU A 171 17.68 -38.62 -21.85
N LYS A 172 18.53 -37.60 -21.98
CA LYS A 172 19.21 -36.93 -20.87
C LYS A 172 19.05 -35.41 -20.96
N LEU A 173 19.07 -34.77 -19.80
CA LEU A 173 19.15 -33.32 -19.69
C LEU A 173 20.59 -32.86 -19.86
N GLU A 174 20.80 -31.77 -20.59
CA GLU A 174 22.11 -31.12 -20.71
C GLU A 174 22.33 -30.03 -19.65
N GLU A 175 21.25 -29.57 -19.03
CA GLU A 175 21.25 -28.51 -18.01
C GLU A 175 20.29 -28.84 -16.86
N SER A 176 20.37 -28.07 -15.77
CA SER A 176 19.39 -28.16 -14.69
C SER A 176 18.07 -27.51 -15.10
N CYS A 177 17.00 -28.29 -15.09
CA CYS A 177 15.65 -27.85 -15.47
C CYS A 177 14.74 -27.58 -14.27
N LEU A 178 15.34 -27.46 -13.09
CA LEU A 178 14.62 -27.12 -11.86
C LEU A 178 14.18 -25.65 -11.89
N PHE A 179 12.95 -25.40 -11.43
CA PHE A 179 12.36 -24.06 -11.23
C PHE A 179 12.22 -23.21 -12.51
N LYS A 180 12.23 -23.83 -13.69
CA LYS A 180 11.97 -23.13 -14.96
C LYS A 180 10.52 -22.64 -14.99
N ARG A 181 10.32 -21.39 -15.42
CA ARG A 181 8.99 -20.76 -15.51
C ARG A 181 8.23 -21.26 -16.73
N ILE A 182 6.91 -21.08 -16.72
CA ILE A 182 6.08 -21.32 -17.90
C ILE A 182 6.66 -20.57 -19.11
N GLY A 183 6.83 -21.28 -20.23
CA GLY A 183 7.42 -20.81 -21.48
C GLY A 183 8.95 -20.91 -21.55
N GLU A 184 9.64 -21.21 -20.46
CA GLU A 184 11.09 -21.45 -20.50
C GLU A 184 11.40 -22.87 -20.98
N SER A 185 12.52 -23.00 -21.70
CA SER A 185 12.95 -24.27 -22.28
C SER A 185 14.24 -24.78 -21.67
N CYS A 186 14.49 -26.07 -21.91
CA CYS A 186 15.60 -26.86 -21.44
C CYS A 186 16.13 -27.76 -22.54
N LYS A 187 17.45 -27.85 -22.69
CA LYS A 187 18.07 -28.71 -23.69
C LYS A 187 18.08 -30.18 -23.28
N ILE A 188 17.77 -31.02 -24.25
CA ILE A 188 17.81 -32.48 -24.14
C ILE A 188 18.68 -33.08 -25.24
N SER A 189 19.30 -34.21 -24.93
CA SER A 189 20.02 -35.02 -25.90
C SER A 189 19.83 -36.51 -25.62
N CYS A 190 20.21 -37.35 -26.58
CA CYS A 190 20.16 -38.79 -26.42
C CYS A 190 21.33 -39.29 -25.56
N LYS A 191 21.05 -40.33 -24.79
CA LYS A 191 22.10 -41.12 -24.14
C LYS A 191 22.81 -41.98 -25.19
N GLU A 192 24.03 -42.41 -24.85
CA GLU A 192 24.79 -43.42 -25.61
C GLU A 192 25.03 -43.08 -27.10
N GLY A 193 25.05 -41.78 -27.45
CA GLY A 193 25.34 -41.35 -28.82
C GLY A 193 24.19 -41.57 -29.80
N GLY A 194 22.97 -41.83 -29.31
CA GLY A 194 21.77 -41.90 -30.16
C GLY A 194 21.51 -40.60 -30.93
N ASN A 195 20.81 -40.72 -32.05
CA ASN A 195 20.40 -39.58 -32.85
C ASN A 195 19.05 -39.05 -32.34
N LEU A 196 18.99 -37.76 -32.03
CA LEU A 196 17.75 -37.15 -31.56
C LEU A 196 16.76 -36.97 -32.73
N ARG A 197 15.54 -37.44 -32.53
CA ARG A 197 14.40 -37.25 -33.44
C ARG A 197 13.40 -36.30 -32.81
N GLY A 198 13.30 -35.08 -33.35
CA GLY A 198 12.44 -34.02 -32.83
C GLY A 198 13.24 -32.79 -32.42
N GLU A 199 12.67 -31.93 -31.57
CA GLU A 199 13.36 -30.75 -31.05
C GLU A 199 14.37 -31.13 -29.96
N ASN A 200 15.53 -30.46 -29.94
CA ASN A 200 16.54 -30.62 -28.89
C ASN A 200 16.24 -29.84 -27.61
N LYS A 201 15.00 -29.41 -27.43
CA LYS A 201 14.54 -28.68 -26.26
C LYS A 201 13.14 -29.11 -25.88
N ILE A 202 12.87 -28.99 -24.58
CA ILE A 202 11.54 -29.11 -23.98
C ILE A 202 11.21 -27.79 -23.30
N THR A 203 9.94 -27.42 -23.25
CA THR A 203 9.38 -26.17 -22.76
C THR A 203 8.36 -26.45 -21.65
N CYS A 204 8.42 -25.64 -20.59
CA CYS A 204 7.47 -25.71 -19.49
C CYS A 204 6.11 -25.11 -19.92
N LEU A 205 5.06 -25.91 -19.91
CA LEU A 205 3.72 -25.52 -20.31
C LEU A 205 2.92 -24.91 -19.15
N ALA A 206 1.79 -24.27 -19.48
CA ALA A 206 0.91 -23.61 -18.50
C ALA A 206 0.28 -24.55 -17.45
N ASN A 207 0.27 -25.86 -17.72
CA ASN A 207 -0.18 -26.90 -16.80
C ASN A 207 0.95 -27.43 -15.88
N GLU A 208 2.08 -26.71 -15.81
CA GLU A 208 3.27 -27.06 -15.01
C GLU A 208 3.94 -28.38 -15.43
N LYS A 209 3.70 -28.84 -16.68
CA LYS A 209 4.34 -30.01 -17.29
C LYS A 209 5.25 -29.62 -18.45
N TRP A 210 6.18 -30.50 -18.79
CA TRP A 210 7.07 -30.35 -19.94
C TRP A 210 6.47 -30.99 -21.20
N ASP A 211 6.63 -30.33 -22.35
CA ASP A 211 6.20 -30.80 -23.68
C ASP A 211 7.18 -31.82 -24.30
N ILE A 212 7.43 -32.93 -23.61
CA ILE A 212 8.37 -33.95 -24.11
C ILE A 212 7.77 -34.65 -25.33
N THR A 213 8.20 -34.25 -26.53
CA THR A 213 7.74 -34.81 -27.82
C THR A 213 8.87 -35.46 -28.63
N SER A 214 10.12 -35.31 -28.20
CA SER A 214 11.29 -35.86 -28.87
C SER A 214 11.58 -37.29 -28.40
N ASP A 215 12.22 -38.06 -29.28
CA ASP A 215 12.67 -39.43 -29.01
C ASP A 215 14.09 -39.65 -29.57
N CYS A 216 14.70 -40.79 -29.30
CA CYS A 216 16.02 -41.16 -29.76
C CYS A 216 15.98 -42.36 -30.69
N THR A 217 16.65 -42.25 -31.83
CA THR A 217 16.89 -43.37 -32.74
C THR A 217 18.31 -43.88 -32.56
N CYS A 218 18.54 -45.15 -32.90
CA CYS A 218 19.88 -45.73 -32.87
C CYS A 218 20.85 -44.94 -33.76
N PRO A 219 22.13 -44.83 -33.37
CA PRO A 219 23.17 -44.40 -34.29
C PRO A 219 23.29 -45.39 -35.46
N ALA A 220 23.90 -44.96 -36.56
CA ALA A 220 24.17 -45.86 -37.68
C ALA A 220 25.03 -47.04 -37.19
N PRO A 221 24.65 -48.30 -37.50
CA PRO A 221 25.44 -49.45 -37.11
C PRO A 221 26.81 -49.40 -37.79
N VAL A 222 27.87 -49.71 -37.05
CA VAL A 222 29.19 -49.94 -37.62
C VAL A 222 29.21 -51.37 -38.15
N LEU A 223 29.25 -51.53 -39.48
CA LEU A 223 29.28 -52.83 -40.14
C LEU A 223 30.73 -53.26 -40.36
N TRP A 224 31.03 -54.53 -40.09
CA TRP A 224 32.27 -55.17 -40.55
C TRP A 224 32.15 -55.57 -42.01
N GLU A 225 33.29 -55.87 -42.66
CA GLU A 225 33.40 -55.99 -44.13
C GLU A 225 32.40 -56.96 -44.77
N ASP A 226 31.94 -57.99 -44.05
CA ASP A 226 30.98 -58.98 -44.60
C ASP A 226 29.52 -58.79 -44.14
N LEU A 227 29.14 -57.63 -43.58
CA LEU A 227 27.73 -57.28 -43.32
C LEU A 227 27.20 -56.20 -44.25
N GLU A 228 26.05 -56.48 -44.85
CA GLU A 228 25.26 -55.52 -45.63
C GLU A 228 23.88 -55.26 -44.99
N THR A 229 23.39 -54.03 -45.10
CA THR A 229 22.02 -53.71 -44.68
C THR A 229 21.01 -54.24 -45.68
N LYS A 230 20.05 -55.04 -45.23
CA LYS A 230 18.88 -55.40 -46.05
C LYS A 230 17.82 -54.32 -45.93
N VAL A 231 17.58 -53.58 -47.02
CA VAL A 231 16.40 -52.70 -47.12
C VAL A 231 15.17 -53.59 -47.37
N SER A 232 14.36 -53.82 -46.34
CA SER A 232 13.04 -54.42 -46.55
C SER A 232 12.13 -53.35 -47.13
N ALA A 233 11.72 -53.53 -48.39
CA ALA A 233 10.65 -52.73 -48.98
C ALA A 233 9.37 -52.93 -48.16
N MET A 234 8.95 -51.90 -47.41
CA MET A 234 7.61 -51.86 -46.83
C MET A 234 6.61 -51.88 -47.99
N THR A 235 5.99 -53.04 -48.21
CA THR A 235 4.82 -53.15 -49.07
C THR A 235 3.68 -52.45 -48.35
N LEU A 236 3.32 -51.25 -48.81
CA LEU A 236 2.04 -50.62 -48.48
C LEU A 236 0.93 -51.59 -48.93
N LYS A 237 0.18 -52.11 -47.97
CA LYS A 237 -1.10 -52.78 -48.15
C LYS A 237 -2.19 -51.94 -47.51
#